data_AF-A0AAX6H8D0-F1
#
_entry.id   AF-A0AAX6H8D0-F1
#
_cell.length_a   1.000
_cell.length_b   1.000
_cell.length_c   1.000
_cell.angle_alpha   90.00
_cell.angle_beta   90.00
_cell.angle_gamma   90.00
#
_symmetry.space_group_name_H-M   'P 1'
#
loop_
_entity.id
_entity.type
_entity.pdbx_description
1 polymer ?
#
loop_
_entity_poly.entity_id
_entity_poly.type
_entity_poly.pdbx_seq_one_letter_code
_entity_poly.pdbx_strand_id
1 'polypeptide(L)' 'MARLKQAKDEAEMEAVAYRDSLEEKYRRKISDSSGSSGSNVKRLDEETEIKVQKLKDATKSVRPEVVSLLMKHITTVRT' A
#
# COMPACT_ATOMS: atom_id res chain seq x y z
N MET A 1 41.10 -10.94 -40.25
CA MET A 1 41.08 -10.18 -38.97
C MET A 1 40.07 -9.03 -38.95
N ALA A 2 39.82 -8.31 -40.06
CA ALA A 2 38.86 -7.17 -40.07
C ALA A 2 37.42 -7.54 -39.65
N ARG A 3 36.88 -8.66 -40.14
CA ARG A 3 35.53 -9.14 -39.75
C ARG A 3 35.40 -9.52 -38.28
N LEU A 4 36.46 -10.09 -37.70
CA LEU A 4 36.48 -10.46 -36.27
C LEU A 4 36.48 -9.20 -35.39
N LYS A 5 37.24 -8.18 -35.78
CA LYS A 5 37.27 -6.88 -35.11
C LYS A 5 35.91 -6.18 -35.18
N GLN A 6 35.30 -6.15 -36.37
CA GLN A 6 33.97 -5.57 -36.55
C GLN A 6 32.92 -6.27 -35.69
N ALA A 7 32.89 -7.61 -35.69
CA ALA A 7 31.94 -8.37 -34.86
C ALA A 7 32.13 -8.11 -33.35
N LYS A 8 33.38 -7.92 -32.90
CA LYS A 8 33.68 -7.55 -31.51
C LYS A 8 33.13 -6.16 -31.19
N ASP A 9 33.39 -5.18 -32.05
CA ASP A 9 32.97 -3.79 -31.84
C ASP A 9 31.43 -3.66 -31.86
N GLU A 10 30.75 -4.42 -32.74
CA GLU A 10 29.28 -4.51 -32.79
C GLU A 10 28.70 -5.15 -31.51
N ALA A 11 29.30 -6.25 -31.03
CA ALA A 11 28.87 -6.90 -29.79
C ALA A 11 29.08 -6.01 -28.56
N GLU A 12 30.18 -5.25 -28.50
CA GLU A 12 30.43 -4.29 -27.42
C GLU A 12 29.40 -3.16 -27.44
N MET A 13 29.06 -2.65 -28.61
CA MET A 13 28.03 -1.61 -28.78
C MET A 13 26.64 -2.10 -28.34
N GLU A 14 26.25 -3.31 -28.75
CA GLU A 14 24.96 -3.90 -28.33
C GLU A 14 24.91 -4.17 -26.82
N ALA A 15 26.01 -4.63 -26.22
CA ALA A 15 26.08 -4.86 -24.79
C ALA A 15 25.90 -3.56 -23.98
N VAL A 16 26.51 -2.45 -24.44
CA VAL A 16 26.33 -1.13 -23.84
C VAL A 16 24.89 -0.67 -23.99
N ALA A 17 24.33 -0.73 -25.20
CA ALA A 17 22.94 -0.32 -25.45
C ALA A 17 21.93 -1.13 -24.63
N TYR A 18 22.16 -2.44 -24.47
CA TYR A 18 21.32 -3.30 -23.65
C TYR A 18 21.40 -2.94 -22.17
N ARG A 19 22.62 -2.69 -21.65
CA ARG A 19 22.81 -2.23 -20.27
C ARG A 19 22.10 -0.90 -20.03
N ASP A 20 22.25 0.06 -20.93
CA ASP A 20 21.64 1.38 -20.79
C ASP A 20 20.09 1.27 -20.81
N SER A 21 19.54 0.40 -21.65
CA SER A 21 18.10 0.10 -21.66
C SER A 21 17.62 -0.54 -20.34
N LEU A 22 18.41 -1.45 -19.77
CA LEU A 22 18.10 -2.08 -18.48
C LEU A 22 18.14 -1.06 -17.35
N GLU A 23 19.15 -0.19 -17.32
CA GLU A 23 19.27 0.87 -16.31
C GLU A 23 18.12 1.87 -16.40
N GLU A 24 17.70 2.25 -17.61
CA GLU A 24 16.53 3.11 -17.80
C GLU A 24 15.24 2.44 -17.28
N LYS A 25 15.01 1.17 -17.63
CA LYS A 25 13.86 0.40 -17.12
C LYS A 25 13.87 0.29 -15.60
N TYR A 26 15.05 0.06 -15.02
CA TYR A 26 15.22 0.02 -13.57
C TYR A 26 14.87 1.37 -12.94
N ARG A 27 15.40 2.47 -13.46
CA ARG A 27 15.12 3.83 -12.98
C ARG A 27 13.62 4.16 -13.06
N ARG A 28 12.95 3.79 -14.17
CA ARG A 28 11.49 3.94 -14.30
C ARG A 28 10.74 3.14 -13.24
N LYS A 29 11.11 1.87 -13.04
CA LYS A 29 10.47 1.01 -12.02
C LYS A 29 10.62 1.57 -10.59
N ILE A 30 11.77 2.15 -10.26
CA ILE A 30 11.98 2.81 -8.96
C ILE A 30 11.10 4.07 -8.84
N SER A 31 11.02 4.88 -9.89
CA SER A 31 10.13 6.06 -9.92
C SER A 31 8.66 5.68 -9.71
N ASP A 32 8.18 4.67 -10.42
CA ASP A 32 6.77 4.25 -10.35
C ASP A 32 6.42 3.63 -8.98
N SER A 33 7.34 2.82 -8.42
CA SER A 33 7.11 2.15 -7.12
C SER A 33 7.24 3.10 -5.92
N SER A 34 8.13 4.10 -5.99
CA SER A 34 8.31 5.08 -4.93
C SER A 34 7.11 6.04 -4.80
N GLY A 35 6.49 6.44 -5.92
CA GLY A 35 5.27 7.25 -5.92
C GLY A 35 4.03 6.49 -5.44
N SER A 36 3.88 5.21 -5.84
CA SER A 36 2.74 4.37 -5.48
C SER A 36 2.67 4.07 -3.97
N SER A 37 3.83 3.85 -3.33
CA SER A 37 3.90 3.54 -1.90
C SER A 37 3.34 4.68 -1.04
N GLY A 38 3.69 5.93 -1.33
CA GLY A 38 3.18 7.09 -0.60
C GLY A 38 1.67 7.33 -0.79
N SER A 39 1.17 7.13 -2.01
CA SER A 39 -0.27 7.25 -2.30
C SER A 39 -1.09 6.18 -1.58
N ASN A 40 -0.60 4.93 -1.57
CA ASN A 40 -1.25 3.84 -0.87
C ASN A 40 -1.31 4.06 0.64
N VAL A 41 -0.22 4.56 1.25
CA VAL A 41 -0.20 4.89 2.69
C VAL A 41 -1.23 5.98 3.01
N LYS A 42 -1.23 7.09 2.28
CA LYS A 42 -2.22 8.17 2.49
C LYS A 42 -3.66 7.69 2.41
N ARG A 43 -3.99 6.90 1.38
CA ARG A 43 -5.32 6.31 1.23
C ARG A 43 -5.68 5.39 2.40
N LEU A 44 -4.73 4.55 2.85
CA LEU A 44 -4.95 3.65 3.98
C LEU A 44 -5.17 4.42 5.30
N ASP A 45 -4.45 5.52 5.51
CA ASP A 45 -4.61 6.37 6.68
C ASP A 45 -6.00 7.02 6.69
N GLU A 46 -6.41 7.63 5.57
CA GLU A 46 -7.74 8.24 5.41
C GLU A 46 -8.87 7.21 5.62
N GLU A 47 -8.77 6.04 4.99
CA GLU A 47 -9.75 4.96 5.18
C GLU A 47 -9.81 4.46 6.62
N THR A 48 -8.66 4.41 7.31
CA THR A 48 -8.57 3.98 8.70
C THR A 48 -9.24 4.99 9.63
N GLU A 49 -8.97 6.28 9.45
CA GLU A 49 -9.61 7.35 10.22
C GLU A 49 -11.13 7.32 10.07
N ILE A 50 -11.61 7.18 8.82
CA ILE A 50 -13.04 7.07 8.54
C ILE A 50 -13.66 5.85 9.23
N LYS A 51 -12.99 4.68 9.16
CA LYS A 51 -13.48 3.46 9.82
C LYS A 51 -13.51 3.59 11.33
N VAL A 52 -12.48 4.15 11.94
CA VAL A 52 -12.43 4.41 13.39
C VAL A 52 -13.55 5.36 13.80
N GLN A 53 -13.78 6.43 13.04
CA GLN A 53 -14.84 7.38 13.35
C GLN A 53 -16.23 6.74 13.25
N LYS A 54 -16.50 5.97 12.19
CA LYS A 54 -17.74 5.20 12.05
C LYS A 54 -17.96 4.24 13.22
N LEU A 55 -16.93 3.52 13.66
CA LEU A 55 -17.01 2.62 14.81
C LEU A 55 -17.30 3.38 16.11
N LYS A 56 -16.65 4.53 16.33
CA LYS A 56 -16.91 5.38 17.49
C LYS A 56 -18.36 5.84 17.52
N ASP A 57 -18.90 6.30 16.40
CA ASP A 57 -20.26 6.84 16.35
C ASP A 57 -21.32 5.73 16.46
N ALA A 58 -21.12 4.58 15.82
CA ALA A 58 -21.96 3.39 16.03
C ALA A 58 -21.95 2.95 17.50
N THR A 59 -20.78 2.93 18.14
CA THR A 59 -20.64 2.59 19.56
C THR A 59 -21.38 3.58 20.44
N LYS A 60 -21.26 4.90 20.18
CA LYS A 60 -22.01 5.92 20.92
C LYS A 60 -23.52 5.73 20.78
N SER A 61 -23.99 5.38 19.58
CA SER A 61 -25.42 5.18 19.32
C SER A 61 -25.99 4.00 20.10
N VAL A 62 -25.27 2.87 20.18
CA VAL A 62 -25.76 1.63 20.82
C VAL A 62 -25.46 1.57 22.33
N ARG A 63 -24.49 2.36 22.82
CA ARG A 63 -24.06 2.35 24.23
C ARG A 63 -25.21 2.50 25.24
N PRO A 64 -26.16 3.44 25.10
CA PRO A 64 -27.20 3.63 26.10
C PRO A 64 -28.10 2.39 26.26
N GLU A 65 -28.43 1.74 25.14
CA GLU A 65 -29.26 0.53 25.13
C GLU A 65 -28.53 -0.64 25.79
N VAL A 66 -27.26 -0.85 25.47
CA VAL A 66 -26.42 -1.88 26.09
C VAL A 66 -26.29 -1.65 27.60
N VAL A 67 -26.04 -0.41 28.03
CA VAL A 67 -25.96 -0.06 29.45
C VAL A 67 -27.30 -0.33 30.14
N SER A 68 -28.42 0.07 29.55
CA SER A 68 -29.76 -0.19 30.10
C SER A 68 -30.03 -1.69 30.27
N LEU A 69 -29.71 -2.49 29.24
CA LEU A 69 -29.85 -3.94 29.27
C LEU A 69 -29.02 -4.56 30.40
N LEU A 70 -27.76 -4.17 30.52
CA LEU A 70 -26.87 -4.65 31.59
C LEU A 70 -27.40 -4.26 32.97
N MET A 71 -27.79 -3.00 33.17
CA MET A 71 -28.34 -2.53 34.44
C MET A 71 -29.61 -3.29 34.83
N LYS A 72 -30.52 -3.51 33.88
CA LYS A 72 -31.74 -4.31 34.12
C LYS A 72 -31.39 -5.74 34.53
N HIS A 73 -30.43 -6.37 33.85
CA HIS A 73 -30.02 -7.73 34.16
C HIS A 73 -29.45 -7.86 35.58
N ILE A 74 -28.61 -6.90 35.99
CA ILE A 74 -27.93 -6.93 37.30
C ILE A 74 -28.90 -6.61 38.44
N THR A 75 -29.88 -5.72 38.21
CA THR A 75 -30.83 -5.29 39.24
C THR A 75 -32.06 -6.19 39.38
N THR A 76 -32.27 -7.14 38.45
CA THR A 76 -33.38 -8.10 38.54
C THR A 76 -32.98 -9.28 39.42
N VAL A 77 -33.53 -9.36 40.63
CA VAL A 77 -33.41 -10.54 41.50
C VAL A 77 -34.25 -11.67 40.92
N ARG A 78 -33.63 -12.80 40.59
CA ARG A 78 -34.34 -14.03 40.25
C ARG A 78 -34.74 -14.73 41.55
N THR A 79 -36.02 -14.63 41.89
CA THR A 79 -36.68 -15.48 42.90
C THR A 79 -37.01 -16.83 42.31
#